data_AF-A0A2P1GNV9-F1
#
_entry.id   AF-A0A2P1GNV9-F1
#
_cell.length_a   1.000
_cell.length_b   1.000
_cell.length_c   1.000
_cell.angle_alpha   90.00
_cell.angle_beta   90.00
_cell.angle_gamma   90.00
#
_symmetry.space_group_name_H-M   'P 1'
#
loop_
_entity.id
_entity.type
_entity.pdbx_description
1 polymer ?
#
loop_
_entity_poly.entity_id
_entity_poly.type
_entity_poly.pdbx_seq_one_letter_code
_entity_poly.pdbx_strand_id
1 'polypeptide(L)'
;LSIGWGSYNKFALMSCVRSALGSLTFEACFLCVVVVLALVASDYSSEGLLENWLICALLPVCYIFWLIGVLCECNRVPFDYAESESE
;
A
#
# COMPACT_ATOMS: atom_id res chain seq x y z
N LEU A 1 -14.86 -5.51 -3.83
CA LEU A 1 -15.44 -5.74 -5.18
C LEU A 1 -16.68 -6.63 -5.16
N SER A 2 -16.60 -7.87 -4.67
CA SER A 2 -17.73 -8.82 -4.61
C SER A 2 -18.94 -8.29 -3.83
N ILE A 3 -18.71 -7.53 -2.75
CA ILE A 3 -19.77 -6.92 -1.92
C ILE A 3 -20.48 -5.77 -2.65
N GLY A 4 -19.73 -4.88 -3.32
CA GLY A 4 -20.31 -3.77 -4.09
C GLY A 4 -21.10 -4.22 -5.32
N TRP A 5 -20.72 -5.36 -5.93
CA TRP A 5 -21.50 -5.95 -7.03
C TRP A 5 -22.82 -6.56 -6.55
N GLY A 6 -22.84 -7.13 -5.34
CA GLY A 6 -24.05 -7.69 -4.73
C GLY A 6 -25.10 -6.66 -4.30
N SER A 7 -24.72 -5.38 -4.18
CA SER A 7 -25.58 -4.30 -3.69
C SER A 7 -26.66 -3.82 -4.68
N TYR A 8 -26.61 -4.21 -5.96
CA TYR A 8 -27.52 -3.71 -7.02
C TYR A 8 -27.69 -2.18 -7.07
N ASN A 9 -26.76 -1.42 -6.49
CA ASN A 9 -26.72 0.04 -6.52
C ASN A 9 -25.52 0.52 -7.33
N LYS A 10 -25.75 1.41 -8.31
CA LYS A 10 -24.70 1.95 -9.18
C LYS A 10 -23.63 2.71 -8.40
N PHE A 11 -24.01 3.43 -7.36
CA PHE A 11 -23.07 4.22 -6.55
C PHE A 11 -22.17 3.34 -5.69
N ALA A 12 -22.73 2.28 -5.09
CA ALA A 12 -21.98 1.30 -4.29
C ALA A 12 -20.96 0.53 -5.14
N LEU A 13 -21.30 0.21 -6.40
CA LEU A 13 -20.36 -0.41 -7.33
C LEU A 13 -19.18 0.54 -7.64
N MET A 14 -19.46 1.81 -7.95
CA MET A 14 -18.44 2.80 -8.31
C MET A 14 -17.48 3.11 -7.14
N SER A 15 -18.00 3.25 -5.91
CA SER A 15 -17.18 3.47 -4.72
C SER A 15 -16.29 2.26 -4.41
N CYS A 16 -16.82 1.04 -4.52
CA CYS A 16 -16.06 -0.19 -4.33
C CYS A 16 -14.93 -0.37 -5.36
N VAL A 17 -15.16 0.01 -6.62
CA VAL A 17 -14.11 -0.02 -7.67
C VAL A 17 -13.03 1.01 -7.38
N ARG A 18 -13.41 2.23 -6.97
CA ARG A 18 -12.46 3.31 -6.63
C ARG A 18 -11.54 2.91 -5.47
N SER A 19 -12.10 2.34 -4.40
CA SER A 19 -11.31 1.87 -3.25
C SER A 19 -10.36 0.73 -3.64
N ALA A 20 -10.82 -0.24 -4.42
CA ALA A 20 -10.00 -1.38 -4.86
C ALA A 20 -8.83 -0.97 -5.78
N LEU A 21 -9.04 0.02 -6.66
CA LEU A 21 -7.95 0.57 -7.48
C LEU A 21 -6.94 1.34 -6.63
N GLY A 22 -7.42 2.08 -5.63
CA GLY A 22 -6.56 2.76 -4.66
C GLY A 22 -5.61 1.79 -3.96
N SER A 23 -6.13 0.73 -3.35
CA SER A 23 -5.31 -0.25 -2.63
C SER A 23 -4.27 -0.93 -3.53
N LEU A 24 -4.64 -1.32 -4.75
CA LEU A 24 -3.72 -1.88 -5.75
C LEU A 24 -2.57 -0.90 -6.03
N THR A 25 -2.86 0.36 -6.32
CA THR A 25 -1.81 1.32 -6.69
C THR A 25 -0.77 1.52 -5.57
N PHE A 26 -1.19 1.48 -4.30
CA PHE A 26 -0.27 1.55 -3.17
C PHE A 26 0.59 0.28 -3.03
N GLU A 27 -0.01 -0.89 -3.24
CA GLU A 27 0.71 -2.17 -3.23
C GLU A 27 1.79 -2.20 -4.33
N ALA A 28 1.46 -1.75 -5.55
CA ALA A 28 2.41 -1.65 -6.65
C ALA A 28 3.57 -0.69 -6.34
N CYS A 29 3.29 0.48 -5.75
CA CYS A 29 4.32 1.42 -5.31
C CYS A 29 5.26 0.80 -4.28
N PHE A 30 4.72 0.07 -3.30
CA PHE A 30 5.51 -0.60 -2.27
C PHE A 30 6.43 -1.67 -2.88
N LEU A 31 5.91 -2.51 -3.79
CA LEU A 31 6.72 -3.48 -4.52
C LEU A 31 7.87 -2.84 -5.29
N CYS A 32 7.63 -1.71 -5.97
CA CYS A 32 8.70 -0.99 -6.67
C CYS A 32 9.83 -0.56 -5.72
N VAL A 33 9.51 -0.05 -4.53
CA VAL A 33 10.51 0.36 -3.53
C VAL A 33 11.33 -0.85 -3.05
N VAL A 34 10.66 -1.97 -2.75
CA VAL A 34 11.33 -3.21 -2.32
C VAL A 34 12.27 -3.74 -3.40
N VAL A 35 11.87 -3.71 -4.67
CA VAL A 35 12.72 -4.15 -5.79
C VAL A 35 13.96 -3.27 -5.92
N VAL A 36 13.82 -1.94 -5.80
CA VAL A 36 14.98 -1.03 -5.84
C VAL A 36 15.94 -1.32 -4.70
N LEU A 37 15.44 -1.59 -3.49
CA LEU A 37 16.28 -1.97 -2.35
C LEU A 37 17.00 -3.30 -2.59
N ALA A 38 16.31 -4.30 -3.13
CA ALA A 38 16.91 -5.60 -3.44
C ALA A 38 18.02 -5.48 -4.50
N LEU A 39 17.84 -4.62 -5.51
CA LEU A 39 18.87 -4.33 -6.51
C LEU A 39 20.10 -3.66 -5.90
N VAL A 40 19.91 -2.73 -4.94
CA VAL A 40 21.02 -2.06 -4.24
C VAL A 40 21.74 -3.02 -3.30
N ALA A 41 21.02 -3.90 -2.62
CA ALA A 41 21.58 -4.90 -1.74
C ALA A 41 22.28 -6.05 -2.51
N SER A 42 21.95 -6.24 -3.79
CA SER A 42 22.36 -7.41 -4.62
C SER A 42 21.96 -8.78 -4.05
N ASP A 43 21.21 -8.80 -2.95
CA ASP A 43 20.75 -9.95 -2.22
C ASP A 43 19.32 -9.73 -1.76
N TYR A 44 18.52 -10.81 -1.73
CA TYR A 44 17.18 -10.81 -1.18
C TYR A 44 17.13 -11.26 0.29
N SER A 45 18.30 -11.55 0.88
CA SER A 45 18.39 -11.99 2.28
C SER A 45 18.20 -10.82 3.24
N SER A 46 17.38 -11.03 4.26
CA SER A 46 17.18 -10.06 5.35
C SER A 46 18.46 -9.80 6.15
N GLU A 47 19.42 -10.73 6.14
CA GLU A 47 20.66 -10.63 6.89
C GLU A 47 21.66 -9.66 6.24
N GLY A 48 21.79 -9.71 4.91
CA GLY A 48 22.67 -8.79 4.16
C GLY A 48 22.18 -7.33 4.18
N LEU A 49 20.90 -7.12 4.51
CA LEU A 49 20.30 -5.79 4.58
C LEU A 49 20.79 -4.98 5.79
N LEU A 50 21.17 -5.65 6.88
CA LEU A 50 21.58 -5.02 8.16
C LEU A 50 23.04 -4.56 8.15
N GLU A 51 23.90 -5.20 7.35
CA GLU A 51 25.33 -4.89 7.31
C GLU A 51 25.63 -3.58 6.56
N ASN A 52 24.70 -3.12 5.72
CA ASN A 52 24.91 -1.96 4.85
C ASN A 52 24.31 -0.68 5.47
N TRP A 53 25.17 0.27 5.87
CA TRP A 53 24.74 1.51 6.55
C TRP A 53 23.75 2.34 5.70
N LEU A 54 23.93 2.35 4.37
CA LEU A 54 23.01 3.03 3.46
C LEU A 54 21.58 2.47 3.51
N ILE A 55 21.44 1.16 3.64
CA ILE A 55 20.12 0.52 3.69
C ILE A 55 19.49 0.73 5.07
N CYS A 56 20.30 0.73 6.13
CA CYS A 56 19.85 1.06 7.48
C CYS A 56 19.27 2.49 7.57
N ALA A 57 19.81 3.45 6.82
CA ALA A 57 19.26 4.81 6.70
C ALA A 57 17.96 4.89 5.86
N LEU A 58 17.76 3.97 4.91
CA LEU A 58 16.54 3.86 4.09
C LEU A 58 15.38 3.12 4.79
N LEU A 59 15.70 2.32 5.80
CA LEU A 59 14.75 1.56 6.61
C LEU A 59 13.63 2.41 7.24
N PRO A 60 13.88 3.57 7.88
CA PRO A 60 12.82 4.43 8.41
C PRO A 60 11.91 5.00 7.32
N VAL A 61 12.45 5.29 6.13
CA VAL A 61 11.65 5.78 4.99
C VAL A 61 10.72 4.67 4.50
N CYS A 62 11.24 3.45 4.36
CA CYS A 62 10.44 2.29 3.95
C CYS A 62 9.38 1.93 4.98
N TYR A 63 9.68 2.09 6.28
CA TYR A 63 8.72 1.91 7.35
C TYR A 63 7.57 2.93 7.25
N ILE A 64 7.86 4.20 6.96
CA ILE A 64 6.83 5.23 6.75
C ILE A 64 5.96 4.88 5.53
N PHE A 65 6.55 4.47 4.41
CA PHE A 65 5.80 4.04 3.23
C PHE A 65 4.92 2.81 3.51
N TRP A 66 5.45 1.84 4.25
CA TRP A 66 4.68 0.67 4.69
C TRP A 66 3.51 1.07 5.59
N LEU A 67 3.75 1.97 6.55
CA LEU A 67 2.71 2.45 7.47
C LEU A 67 1.60 3.21 6.71
N ILE A 68 1.96 4.03 5.72
CA ILE A 68 1.00 4.67 4.81
C ILE A 68 0.23 3.61 3.99
N GLY A 69 0.91 2.59 3.48
CA GLY A 69 0.28 1.48 2.76
C GLY A 69 -0.78 0.76 3.61
N VAL A 70 -0.43 0.40 4.85
CA VAL A 70 -1.35 -0.26 5.79
C VAL A 70 -2.53 0.64 6.18
N LEU A 71 -2.29 1.94 6.38
CA LEU A 71 -3.35 2.91 6.66
C LEU A 71 -4.33 3.07 5.49
N CYS A 72 -3.80 3.15 4.26
CA CYS A 72 -4.61 3.21 3.05
C CYS A 72 -5.40 1.92 2.80
N GLU A 73 -4.81 0.75 3.04
CA GLU A 73 -5.48 -0.53 2.84
C GLU A 73 -6.62 -0.76 3.85
N CYS A 74 -6.41 -0.31 5.09
CA CYS A 74 -7.44 -0.37 6.14
C CYS A 74 -8.49 0.75 6.04
N ASN A 75 -8.43 1.62 5.02
CA ASN A 75 -9.24 2.85 4.88
C ASN A 75 -9.33 3.63 6.22
N ARG A 76 -8.24 3.72 6.99
CA ARG A 76 -8.28 4.42 8.28
C ARG A 76 -7.82 5.86 8.14
N VAL A 77 -8.37 6.73 9.00
CA VAL A 77 -7.97 8.15 9.13
C VAL A 77 -6.44 8.28 9.11
N PRO A 78 -5.85 9.12 8.23
CA PRO A 78 -6.44 10.21 7.43
C PRO A 78 -6.88 9.86 5.98
N PHE A 79 -6.77 8.61 5.52
CA PHE A 79 -7.06 8.21 4.13
C PHE A 79 -8.46 7.58 3.95
N ASP A 80 -9.44 8.10 4.68
CA ASP A 80 -10.79 7.54 4.81
C ASP A 80 -11.82 8.19 3.87
N TYR A 81 -11.40 8.58 2.65
CA TYR A 81 -12.27 9.30 1.71
C TYR A 81 -13.25 8.36 0.95
N ALA A 82 -13.03 7.05 1.00
CA ALA A 82 -13.89 6.06 0.34
C ALA A 82 -15.09 5.66 1.20
N GLU A 83 -14.91 5.55 2.52
CA GLU A 83 -15.98 5.24 3.46
C GLU A 83 -16.90 6.46 3.67
N SER A 84 -16.31 7.66 3.84
CA SER A 84 -17.07 8.90 4.11
C SER A 84 -17.99 9.37 2.96
N GLU A 85 -17.77 8.89 1.73
CA GLU A 85 -18.63 9.19 0.58
C GLU A 85 -19.73 8.13 0.37
N SER A 86 -19.63 7.00 1.07
CA SER A 86 -20.60 5.90 0.97
C SER A 86 -21.74 5.96 2.00
N GLU A 87 -21.67 6.92 2.93
CA GLU A 87 -22.74 7.30 3.86
C GLU A 87 -23.78 8.23 3.22
#